data_AF-A0A848BY94-F1
#
_entry.id   AF-A0A848BY94-F1
#
_cell.length_a   1.000
_cell.length_b   1.000
_cell.length_c   1.000
_cell.angle_alpha   90.00
_cell.angle_beta   90.00
_cell.angle_gamma   90.00
#
_symmetry.space_group_name_H-M   'P 1'
#
loop_
_entity.id
_entity.type
_entity.pdbx_description
1 polymer ?
#
loop_
_entity_poly.entity_id
_entity_poly.type
_entity_poly.pdbx_seq_one_letter_code
_entity_poly.pdbx_strand_id
1 'polypeptide(L)' 'LGVAYLTGLAVGFWESKEEISSQWKLEKEFIPTMCEEEKEKKYRGWKKAVKRAMEWEEE' A
#
# COMPACT_ATOMS: atom_id res chain seq x y z
N LEU A 1 -6.25 10.16 -9.27
CA LEU A 1 -5.06 10.95 -9.70
C LEU A 1 -4.32 10.36 -10.90
N GLY A 2 -4.13 9.04 -11.02
CA GLY A 2 -3.34 8.44 -12.11
C GLY A 2 -3.77 8.78 -13.54
N VAL A 3 -5.08 8.77 -13.84
CA VAL A 3 -5.60 9.14 -15.17
C VAL A 3 -5.34 10.60 -15.51
N ALA A 4 -5.47 11.52 -14.53
CA ALA A 4 -5.25 12.95 -14.74
C ALA A 4 -3.78 13.26 -15.11
N TYR A 5 -2.83 12.56 -14.49
CA TYR A 5 -1.41 12.71 -14.84
C TYR A 5 -1.07 12.19 -16.24
N LEU A 6 -1.69 11.08 -16.66
CA LEU A 6 -1.50 10.54 -18.02
C LEU A 6 -2.03 11.50 -19.08
N THR A 7 -3.23 12.03 -18.87
CA THR A 7 -3.82 13.00 -19.80
C THR A 7 -3.05 14.33 -19.79
N GLY A 8 -2.62 14.80 -18.63
CA GLY A 8 -1.84 16.04 -18.50
C GLY A 8 -0.45 15.97 -19.15
N LEU A 9 0.23 14.82 -19.10
CA LEU A 9 1.47 14.59 -19.85
C LEU A 9 1.22 14.56 -21.36
N ALA A 10 0.11 13.93 -21.80
CA ALA A 10 -0.21 13.81 -23.22
C ALA A 10 -0.60 15.15 -23.88
N VAL A 11 -1.17 16.09 -23.12
CA VAL A 11 -1.57 17.43 -23.60
C VAL A 11 -0.53 18.53 -23.30
N GLY A 12 0.63 18.17 -22.74
CA GLY A 12 1.71 19.11 -22.43
C GLY A 12 1.42 20.03 -21.24
N PHE A 13 0.47 19.67 -20.38
CA PHE A 13 0.18 20.41 -19.14
C PHE A 13 1.27 20.21 -18.08
N TRP A 14 2.00 19.10 -18.13
CA TRP A 14 3.23 18.85 -17.38
C TRP A 14 4.35 18.49 -18.35
N GLU A 15 5.54 19.04 -18.15
CA GLU A 15 6.67 18.85 -19.06
C GLU A 15 7.42 17.53 -18.81
N SER A 16 7.29 16.97 -17.61
CA SER A 16 8.04 15.78 -17.20
C SER A 16 7.40 15.02 -16.03
N LYS A 17 7.79 13.76 -15.85
CA LYS A 17 7.36 12.96 -14.69
C LYS A 17 7.97 13.48 -13.38
N GLU A 18 9.12 14.13 -13.47
CA GLU A 18 9.82 14.81 -12.39
C GLU A 18 9.02 15.99 -11.82
N GLU A 19 8.27 16.71 -12.67
CA GLU A 19 7.40 17.80 -12.22
C GLU A 19 6.25 17.25 -11.36
N ILE A 20 5.65 16.13 -11.78
CA ILE A 20 4.58 15.45 -11.04
C ILE A 20 5.09 14.88 -9.72
N SER A 21 6.31 14.32 -9.69
CA SER A 21 6.89 13.77 -8.47
C SER A 21 7.23 14.87 -7.45
N SER A 22 7.64 16.05 -7.90
CA SER A 22 7.91 17.21 -7.03
C SER A 22 6.65 17.77 -6.34
N GLN A 23 5.47 17.56 -6.94
CA GLN A 23 4.19 17.98 -6.37
C GLN A 23 3.64 16.98 -5.34
N TRP A 24 4.22 15.77 -5.28
CA TRP A 24 3.81 14.80 -4.28
C TRP A 24 4.20 15.29 -2.88
N LYS A 25 3.20 15.49 -2.03
CA LYS A 25 3.39 15.86 -0.63
C LYS A 25 2.93 14.71 0.24
N LEU A 26 3.84 14.26 1.11
CA LEU A 26 3.53 13.29 2.14
C LEU A 26 2.52 13.92 3.12
N GLU A 27 1.28 13.43 3.10
CA GLU A 27 0.24 13.90 4.03
C GLU A 27 0.49 13.38 5.44
N LYS A 28 0.85 12.09 5.55
CA LYS A 28 1.08 11.45 6.83
C LYS A 28 2.01 10.24 6.69
N GLU A 29 2.95 10.16 7.62
CA GLU A 29 3.77 8.97 7.83
C GLU A 29 3.30 8.25 9.08
N PHE A 30 3.28 6.92 9.03
CA PHE A 30 3.00 6.09 10.20
C PHE A 30 4.25 5.29 10.54
N ILE A 31 4.80 5.58 11.71
CA ILE A 31 5.99 4.91 12.21
C ILE A 31 5.54 3.68 13.02
N PRO A 32 6.14 2.49 12.80
CA PRO A 32 5.80 1.31 13.57
C PRO A 32 6.15 1.53 15.05
N THR A 33 5.13 1.50 15.90
CA THR A 33 5.25 1.65 17.36
C THR A 33 5.19 0.33 18.13
N MET A 34 4.80 -0.76 17.46
CA MET A 34 4.65 -2.08 18.07
C MET A 34 6.01 -2.78 18.16
N CYS A 35 6.29 -3.40 19.30
CA CYS A 35 7.51 -4.21 19.45
C CYS A 35 7.47 -5.46 18.57
N GLU A 36 8.65 -5.95 18.20
CA GLU A 36 8.79 -7.07 17.26
C GLU A 36 8.07 -8.34 17.77
N GLU A 37 8.20 -8.64 19.06
CA GLU A 37 7.57 -9.82 19.68
C GLU A 37 6.04 -9.78 19.59
N GLU A 38 5.42 -8.62 19.83
CA GLU A 38 3.97 -8.48 19.73
C GLU A 38 3.51 -8.56 18.27
N LYS A 39 4.24 -7.94 17.36
CA LYS A 39 3.99 -8.00 15.91
C LYS A 39 4.00 -9.45 15.43
N GLU A 40 5.03 -10.21 15.78
CA GLU A 40 5.14 -11.61 15.40
C GLU A 40 4.04 -12.48 16.02
N LYS A 41 3.71 -12.27 17.30
CA LYS A 41 2.65 -13.03 17.97
C LYS A 41 1.31 -12.84 17.26
N LYS A 42 0.96 -11.59 16.93
CA LYS A 42 -0.27 -11.26 16.19
C LYS A 42 -0.24 -11.87 14.79
N TYR A 43 0.87 -11.74 14.08
CA TYR A 43 1.01 -12.29 12.72
C TYR A 43 0.93 -13.82 12.69
N ARG A 44 1.53 -14.51 13.67
CA ARG A 44 1.39 -15.98 13.81
C ARG A 44 -0.07 -16.40 14.05
N GLY A 45 -0.78 -15.67 14.91
CA GLY A 45 -2.21 -15.90 15.17
C GLY A 45 -3.06 -15.74 13.90
N TRP A 46 -2.82 -14.66 13.16
CA TRP A 46 -3.49 -14.42 11.87
C TRP A 46 -3.23 -15.55 10.86
N LYS A 47 -1.97 -15.95 10.65
CA LYS A 47 -1.62 -17.05 9.74
C LYS A 47 -2.32 -18.36 10.12
N LYS A 48 -2.44 -18.65 11.42
CA LYS A 48 -3.17 -19.82 11.91
C LYS A 48 -4.65 -19.73 11.55
N ALA A 49 -5.27 -18.56 11.72
CA ALA A 49 -6.68 -18.34 11.35
C ALA A 49 -6.91 -18.50 9.85
N VAL A 50 -6.05 -17.88 9.02
CA VAL A 50 -6.12 -18.02 7.56
C VAL A 50 -6.00 -19.48 7.15
N LYS A 51 -5.05 -20.24 7.71
CA LYS A 51 -4.93 -21.68 7.44
C LYS A 51 -6.21 -22.45 7.76
N ARG A 52 -6.88 -22.13 8.87
CA ARG A 52 -8.14 -22.80 9.24
C ARG A 52 -9.32 -22.42 8.34
N ALA A 53 -9.24 -21.28 7.66
CA ALA A 53 -10.26 -20.83 6.73
C ALA A 53 -10.05 -21.34 5.29
N MET A 54 -8.85 -21.82 4.94
CA MET A 54 -8.52 -22.26 3.57
C MET A 54 -9.05 -23.65 3.21
N GLU A 55 -9.35 -24.50 4.19
CA GLU A 55 -9.82 -25.89 4.00
C GLU A 55 -11.27 -26.03 4.49
N TRP A 56 -12.13 -25.07 4.11
CA TRP A 56 -13.54 -25.08 4.53
C TRP A 56 -14.41 -26.02 3.71
N GLU A 57 -14.03 -26.30 2.46
CA GLU A 57 -14.81 -27.11 1.52
C GLU A 57 -13.89 -28.09 0.81
N GLU A 58 -14.20 -29.38 0.93
CA GLU A 58 -13.63 -30.46 0.14
C GLU A 58 -14.70 -30.87 -0.89
N GLU A 59 -14.36 -30.81 -2.18
CA GLU A 59 -15.18 -31.34 -3.27
C GLU A 59 -14.77 -32.79 -3.58
#